data_AF-A0A813MVI5-F1
#
_entry.id   AF-A0A813MVI5-F1
#
_cell.length_a   1.000
_cell.length_b   1.000
_cell.length_c   1.000
_cell.angle_alpha   90.00
_cell.angle_beta   90.00
_cell.angle_gamma   90.00
#
_symmetry.space_group_name_H-M   'P 1'
#
loop_
_entity.id
_entity.type
_entity.pdbx_description
1 polymer ?
#
loop_
_entity_poly.entity_id
_entity_poly.type
_entity_poly.pdbx_seq_one_letter_code
_entity_poly.pdbx_strand_id
1 'polypeptide(L)'
;MTSSTNTFFLLMANGSIESAELPEYNEIFIKYFFVHGQDWDKIAGLEEGSTQIGHKSIDQRQTIAFNFPLDITFKSTCPFGWPQLVVSCYGQDVFGNDVIRGYGVTHLPMSPGRHKLRIPLFVPESTSKMQKFFAWIQGRRPEYIDPRVLAHGEGREVTRVRSQGFLNLNFNIVTKDMRKLGYVTTTGESSSANISNQMTEINNTTLANLTQTLGFNPEQSYVGQTPRF
;
A
#
# COMPACT_ATOMS: atom_id res chain seq x y z
N MET A 1 -13.98 -1.00 38.97
CA MET A 1 -12.78 -0.90 38.11
C MET A 1 -13.15 -0.04 36.92
N THR A 2 -12.69 1.21 36.87
CA THR A 2 -12.92 2.11 35.75
C THR A 2 -12.14 1.57 34.55
N SER A 3 -12.84 1.08 33.53
CA SER A 3 -12.17 0.68 32.28
C SER A 3 -11.59 1.96 31.68
N SER A 4 -10.27 2.10 31.67
CA SER A 4 -9.61 3.20 30.96
C SER A 4 -9.93 3.04 29.48
N THR A 5 -10.86 3.84 28.97
CA THR A 5 -11.13 3.93 27.54
C THR A 5 -9.87 4.48 26.88
N ASN A 6 -9.11 3.62 26.20
CA ASN A 6 -8.01 4.07 25.35
C ASN A 6 -8.55 5.12 24.37
N THR A 7 -7.97 6.32 24.41
CA THR A 7 -8.32 7.46 23.56
C THR A 7 -7.56 7.48 22.23
N PHE A 8 -6.84 6.40 21.92
CA PHE A 8 -6.00 6.26 20.74
C PHE A 8 -6.21 4.91 20.08
N PHE A 9 -5.85 4.83 18.81
CA PHE A 9 -5.74 3.60 18.06
C PHE A 9 -4.27 3.33 17.70
N LEU A 10 -3.96 2.08 17.35
CA LEU A 10 -2.64 1.69 16.85
C LEU A 10 -2.74 1.25 15.39
N LEU A 11 -1.69 1.56 14.63
CA LEU A 11 -1.46 1.10 13.27
C LEU A 11 -0.10 0.42 13.22
N MET A 12 -0.07 -0.86 12.92
CA MET A 12 1.15 -1.62 12.69
C MET A 12 1.22 -1.98 11.20
N ALA A 13 2.37 -1.72 10.61
CA ALA A 13 2.65 -2.01 9.21
C ALA A 13 3.93 -2.84 9.10
N ASN A 14 3.74 -4.14 8.87
CA ASN A 14 4.81 -5.08 8.57
C ASN A 14 4.84 -5.30 7.07
N GLY A 15 5.97 -5.06 6.42
CA GLY A 15 6.06 -5.18 4.98
C GLY A 15 7.43 -5.54 4.49
N SER A 16 7.58 -5.44 3.18
CA SER A 16 8.84 -5.65 2.49
C SER A 16 8.88 -4.90 1.18
N ILE A 17 10.05 -4.36 0.85
CA ILE A 17 10.40 -3.94 -0.50
C ILE A 17 10.79 -5.20 -1.28
N GLU A 18 9.89 -5.70 -2.12
CA GLU A 18 10.08 -6.99 -2.81
C GLU A 18 11.07 -6.83 -3.98
N SER A 19 10.76 -5.92 -4.91
CA SER A 19 11.57 -5.72 -6.11
C SER A 19 11.40 -4.34 -6.73
N ALA A 20 12.36 -3.94 -7.55
CA ALA A 20 12.28 -2.75 -8.41
C ALA A 20 12.41 -3.13 -9.90
N GLU A 21 11.65 -2.45 -10.73
CA GLU A 21 11.67 -2.52 -12.19
C GLU A 21 12.22 -1.20 -12.72
N LEU A 22 13.51 -1.15 -13.03
CA LEU A 22 14.20 0.03 -13.56
C LEU A 22 14.93 -0.35 -14.87
N PRO A 23 14.37 -0.07 -16.05
CA PRO A 23 14.96 -0.50 -17.32
C PRO A 23 16.38 0.06 -17.54
N GLU A 24 16.62 1.31 -17.16
CA GLU A 24 17.87 2.04 -17.42
C GLU A 24 19.03 1.67 -16.47
N TYR A 25 18.74 1.04 -15.32
CA TYR A 25 19.73 0.85 -14.24
C TYR A 25 19.89 -0.62 -13.86
N ASN A 26 21.14 -1.05 -13.67
CA ASN A 26 21.46 -2.45 -13.35
C ASN A 26 21.78 -2.67 -11.88
N GLU A 27 22.18 -1.62 -11.17
CA GLU A 27 22.56 -1.69 -9.77
C GLU A 27 21.99 -0.47 -9.05
N ILE A 28 21.20 -0.74 -8.01
CA ILE A 28 20.60 0.30 -7.18
C ILE A 28 20.49 -0.14 -5.71
N PHE A 29 20.44 0.84 -4.81
CA PHE A 29 19.94 0.66 -3.45
C PHE A 29 18.84 1.68 -3.17
N ILE A 30 18.03 1.42 -2.16
CA ILE A 30 16.87 2.24 -1.83
C ILE A 30 17.02 2.78 -0.43
N LYS A 31 16.87 4.09 -0.28
CA LYS A 31 16.62 4.73 1.01
C LYS A 31 15.12 4.90 1.18
N TYR A 32 14.59 4.57 2.35
CA TYR A 32 13.18 4.74 2.66
C TYR A 32 13.00 5.60 3.92
N PHE A 33 11.86 6.28 3.97
CA PHE A 33 11.47 7.13 5.08
C PHE A 33 9.94 7.09 5.25
N PHE A 34 9.45 6.93 6.48
CA PHE A 34 8.03 7.04 6.80
C PHE A 34 7.68 8.46 7.25
N VAL A 35 6.85 9.15 6.48
CA VAL A 35 6.33 10.49 6.84
C VAL A 35 4.95 10.34 7.43
N HIS A 36 4.63 11.10 8.47
CA HIS A 36 3.31 11.11 9.09
C HIS A 36 2.96 12.50 9.63
N GLY A 37 1.67 12.73 9.89
CA GLY A 37 1.17 13.97 10.49
C GLY A 37 1.55 14.10 11.96
N GLN A 38 1.26 15.29 12.51
CA GLN A 38 1.66 15.67 13.87
C GLN A 38 1.02 14.83 14.99
N ASP A 39 -0.20 14.31 14.80
CA ASP A 39 -0.88 13.47 15.78
C ASP A 39 -0.38 12.02 15.81
N TRP A 40 0.43 11.64 14.82
CA TRP A 40 0.99 10.29 14.72
C TRP A 40 2.30 10.21 15.48
N ASP A 41 2.36 9.32 16.46
CA ASP A 41 3.57 9.01 17.22
C ASP A 41 4.10 7.63 16.80
N LYS A 42 5.38 7.54 16.44
CA LYS A 42 6.05 6.25 16.26
C LYS A 42 6.30 5.61 17.63
N ILE A 43 5.83 4.37 17.79
CA ILE A 43 5.96 3.59 19.03
C ILE A 43 7.02 2.48 18.90
N ALA A 44 7.17 1.90 17.72
CA ALA A 44 8.14 0.83 17.46
C ALA A 44 8.54 0.77 15.97
N GLY A 45 9.65 0.09 15.69
CA GLY A 45 10.19 -0.09 14.35
C GLY A 45 11.09 1.05 13.88
N LEU A 46 11.47 0.99 12.60
CA LEU A 46 12.37 1.96 11.97
C LEU A 46 11.60 2.92 11.06
N GLU A 47 11.76 4.20 11.33
CA GLU A 47 11.17 5.29 10.53
C GLU A 47 11.91 5.50 9.22
N GLU A 48 13.21 5.23 9.23
CA GLU A 48 14.09 5.40 8.07
C GLU A 48 15.14 4.31 8.02
N GLY A 49 15.62 4.05 6.80
CA GLY A 49 16.66 3.07 6.59
C GLY A 49 17.11 3.00 5.14
N SER A 50 18.09 2.14 4.90
CA SER A 50 18.63 1.87 3.56
C SER A 50 18.68 0.37 3.32
N THR A 51 18.35 -0.04 2.11
CA THR A 51 18.47 -1.44 1.68
C THR A 51 19.91 -1.80 1.38
N GLN A 52 20.16 -3.09 1.17
CA GLN A 52 21.33 -3.55 0.45
C GLN A 52 21.33 -3.03 -1.00
N ILE A 53 22.50 -3.14 -1.64
CA ILE A 53 22.63 -2.97 -3.08
C ILE A 53 22.00 -4.18 -3.77
N GLY A 54 21.07 -3.92 -4.68
CA GLY A 54 20.43 -4.91 -5.52
C GLY A 54 20.97 -4.86 -6.94
N HIS A 55 21.12 -6.03 -7.56
CA HIS A 55 21.53 -6.16 -8.95
C HIS A 55 20.37 -6.67 -9.81
N LYS A 56 20.32 -6.19 -11.06
CA LYS A 56 19.33 -6.60 -12.04
C LYS A 56 19.55 -8.06 -12.41
N SER A 57 18.47 -8.83 -12.36
CA SER A 57 18.47 -10.23 -12.74
C SER A 57 18.79 -10.41 -14.22
N ILE A 58 19.48 -11.50 -14.55
CA ILE A 58 19.83 -11.87 -15.93
C ILE A 58 18.62 -12.48 -16.66
N ASP A 59 17.59 -12.88 -15.93
CA ASP A 59 16.38 -13.47 -16.49
C ASP A 59 15.58 -12.48 -17.36
N GLN A 60 14.60 -12.98 -18.10
CA GLN A 60 13.76 -12.16 -18.99
C GLN A 60 12.99 -11.05 -18.25
N ARG A 61 12.85 -11.16 -16.92
CA ARG A 61 12.12 -10.18 -16.10
C ARG A 61 12.92 -8.90 -15.88
N GLN A 62 14.26 -8.99 -15.88
CA GLN A 62 15.16 -7.83 -15.72
C GLN A 62 14.80 -6.98 -14.49
N THR A 63 14.47 -7.65 -13.38
CA THR A 63 14.03 -7.03 -12.11
C THR A 63 15.15 -7.05 -11.07
N ILE A 64 15.14 -6.09 -10.17
CA ILE A 64 16.08 -6.03 -9.04
C ILE A 64 15.35 -6.51 -7.80
N ALA A 65 15.73 -7.66 -7.26
CA ALA A 65 15.12 -8.22 -6.05
C ALA A 65 15.80 -7.68 -4.79
N PHE A 66 15.00 -7.22 -3.83
CA PHE A 66 15.48 -6.74 -2.53
C PHE A 66 15.01 -7.67 -1.40
N ASN A 67 13.72 -7.98 -1.36
CA ASN A 67 13.08 -8.66 -0.21
C ASN A 67 13.48 -8.02 1.13
N PHE A 68 13.61 -6.69 1.15
CA PHE A 68 14.08 -5.96 2.33
C PHE A 68 12.92 -5.70 3.29
N PRO A 69 13.03 -6.05 4.58
CA PRO A 69 11.94 -5.94 5.53
C PRO A 69 11.65 -4.47 5.90
N LEU A 70 10.36 -4.15 6.04
CA LEU A 70 9.86 -2.90 6.58
C LEU A 70 9.02 -3.23 7.83
N ASP A 71 9.25 -2.52 8.92
CA ASP A 71 8.47 -2.70 10.15
C ASP A 71 8.35 -1.39 10.90
N ILE A 72 7.11 -0.96 11.11
CA ILE A 72 6.80 0.26 11.86
C ILE A 72 5.44 0.16 12.54
N THR A 73 5.35 0.72 13.75
CA THR A 73 4.11 0.84 14.50
C THR A 73 3.90 2.26 14.97
N PHE A 74 2.71 2.78 14.68
CA PHE A 74 2.26 4.10 15.09
C PHE A 74 1.09 4.05 16.06
N LYS A 75 0.95 5.13 16.81
CA LYS A 75 -0.19 5.47 17.65
C LYS A 75 -0.74 6.81 17.19
N SER A 76 -2.05 6.97 17.22
CA SER A 76 -2.71 8.23 16.88
C SER A 76 -4.11 8.29 17.49
N THR A 77 -4.63 9.50 17.67
CA THR A 77 -6.02 9.77 18.08
C THR A 77 -6.93 10.11 16.89
N CYS A 78 -6.35 10.55 15.76
CA CYS A 78 -7.07 10.92 14.54
C CYS A 78 -6.38 10.43 13.25
N PRO A 79 -7.13 9.95 12.24
CA PRO A 79 -6.54 9.43 11.01
C PRO A 79 -5.93 10.51 10.10
N PHE A 80 -6.06 11.79 10.45
CA PHE A 80 -5.54 12.91 9.66
C PHE A 80 -4.00 12.88 9.61
N GLY A 81 -3.41 13.16 8.45
CA GLY A 81 -1.96 13.04 8.25
C GLY A 81 -1.48 11.59 8.20
N TRP A 82 -2.29 10.70 7.63
CA TRP A 82 -2.03 9.26 7.54
C TRP A 82 -0.59 8.94 7.07
N PRO A 83 0.10 7.96 7.67
CA PRO A 83 1.50 7.69 7.35
C PRO A 83 1.71 7.28 5.88
N GLN A 84 2.81 7.76 5.32
CA GLN A 84 3.26 7.52 3.97
C GLN A 84 4.67 6.94 3.97
N LEU A 85 4.92 6.02 3.04
CA LEU A 85 6.26 5.57 2.71
C LEU A 85 6.79 6.43 1.55
N VAL A 86 7.92 7.07 1.77
CA VAL A 86 8.73 7.74 0.76
C VAL A 86 9.96 6.88 0.48
N VAL A 87 10.26 6.65 -0.79
CA VAL A 87 11.42 5.89 -1.24
C VAL A 87 12.25 6.72 -2.20
N SER A 88 13.57 6.59 -2.09
CA SER A 88 14.56 7.21 -2.95
C SER A 88 15.51 6.14 -3.46
N CYS A 89 15.49 5.89 -4.76
CA CYS A 89 16.35 4.92 -5.42
C CYS A 89 17.65 5.62 -5.84
N TYR A 90 18.78 5.05 -5.44
CA TYR A 90 20.11 5.53 -5.78
C TYR A 90 20.83 4.49 -6.64
N GLY A 91 21.61 4.94 -7.61
CA GLY A 91 22.45 4.09 -8.44
C GLY A 91 23.69 4.84 -8.89
N GLN A 92 24.78 4.11 -9.08
CA GLN A 92 26.07 4.70 -9.41
C GLN A 92 26.07 5.34 -10.80
N ASP A 93 26.78 6.46 -10.94
CA ASP A 93 27.13 7.07 -12.22
C ASP A 93 28.41 6.44 -12.80
N VAL A 94 28.79 6.80 -14.02
CA VAL A 94 30.02 6.34 -14.70
C VAL A 94 31.28 6.60 -13.84
N PHE A 95 31.23 7.61 -12.98
CA PHE A 95 32.29 7.97 -12.05
C PHE A 95 32.17 7.32 -10.65
N GLY A 96 31.27 6.37 -10.46
CA GLY A 96 31.05 5.68 -9.18
C GLY A 96 30.35 6.49 -8.10
N ASN A 97 29.81 7.67 -8.44
CA ASN A 97 29.06 8.49 -7.50
C ASN A 97 27.61 8.00 -7.38
N ASP A 98 27.06 7.95 -6.18
CA ASP A 98 25.66 7.64 -5.96
C ASP A 98 24.76 8.80 -6.43
N VAL A 99 23.87 8.52 -7.38
CA VAL A 99 22.94 9.50 -7.96
C VAL A 99 21.52 8.98 -7.84
N ILE A 100 20.59 9.88 -7.51
CA ILE A 100 19.16 9.57 -7.46
C ILE A 100 18.65 9.17 -8.84
N ARG A 101 18.03 7.99 -8.92
CA ARG A 101 17.44 7.41 -10.14
C ARG A 101 15.91 7.39 -10.12
N GLY A 102 15.29 7.66 -8.97
CA GLY A 102 13.83 7.71 -8.85
C GLY A 102 13.36 7.97 -7.43
N TYR A 103 12.26 8.69 -7.31
CA TYR A 103 11.48 8.84 -6.09
C TYR A 103 10.16 8.10 -6.22
N GLY A 104 9.69 7.52 -5.12
CA GLY A 104 8.36 6.93 -5.03
C GLY A 104 7.71 7.36 -3.72
N VAL A 105 6.39 7.53 -3.74
CA VAL A 105 5.62 7.85 -2.55
C VAL A 105 4.32 7.05 -2.57
N THR A 106 3.95 6.48 -1.43
CA THR A 106 2.64 5.85 -1.25
C THR A 106 2.17 6.01 0.18
N HIS A 107 0.86 6.12 0.37
CA HIS A 107 0.27 5.96 1.70
C HIS A 107 0.36 4.51 2.14
N LEU A 108 0.47 4.29 3.45
CA LEU A 108 0.20 2.96 4.01
C LEU A 108 -1.26 2.58 3.74
N PRO A 109 -1.57 1.31 3.42
CA PRO A 109 -2.95 0.88 3.25
C PRO A 109 -3.78 1.18 4.50
N MET A 110 -4.98 1.72 4.29
CA MET A 110 -5.88 2.12 5.39
C MET A 110 -6.73 0.96 5.91
N SER A 111 -6.89 -0.11 5.12
CA SER A 111 -7.62 -1.30 5.53
C SER A 111 -6.68 -2.35 6.13
N PRO A 112 -7.09 -3.04 7.21
CA PRO A 112 -6.33 -4.17 7.74
C PRO A 112 -6.22 -5.31 6.73
N GLY A 113 -5.12 -6.06 6.81
CA GLY A 113 -4.85 -7.22 5.96
C GLY A 113 -3.63 -7.04 5.06
N ARG A 114 -3.46 -7.97 4.12
CA ARG A 114 -2.31 -8.02 3.22
C ARG A 114 -2.57 -7.24 1.92
N HIS A 115 -1.60 -6.42 1.53
CA HIS A 115 -1.65 -5.52 0.39
C HIS A 115 -0.38 -5.65 -0.43
N LYS A 116 -0.53 -5.81 -1.74
CA LYS A 116 0.57 -5.68 -2.70
C LYS A 116 0.42 -4.33 -3.40
N LEU A 117 1.44 -3.49 -3.30
CA LEU A 117 1.45 -2.14 -3.88
C LEU A 117 2.51 -2.08 -4.97
N ARG A 118 2.13 -1.59 -6.15
CA ARG A 118 3.07 -1.27 -7.23
C ARG A 118 3.08 0.22 -7.42
N ILE A 119 4.16 0.88 -7.00
CA ILE A 119 4.26 2.35 -6.98
C ILE A 119 5.14 2.81 -8.15
N PRO A 120 4.74 3.86 -8.89
CA PRO A 120 5.58 4.42 -9.94
C PRO A 120 6.76 5.18 -9.33
N LEU A 121 7.93 5.02 -9.94
CA LEU A 121 9.11 5.82 -9.64
C LEU A 121 9.21 6.99 -10.62
N PHE A 122 9.49 8.18 -10.11
CA PHE A 122 9.59 9.40 -10.90
C PHE A 122 10.86 10.19 -10.56
N VAL A 123 11.41 10.87 -11.57
CA VAL A 123 12.53 11.81 -11.40
C VAL A 123 12.10 13.17 -11.94
N PRO A 124 12.39 14.27 -11.23
CA PRO A 124 12.17 15.60 -11.79
C PRO A 124 13.05 15.83 -13.02
N GLU A 125 12.43 16.18 -14.15
CA GLU A 125 13.14 16.66 -15.33
C GLU A 125 13.54 18.12 -15.10
N SER A 126 14.85 18.37 -14.92
CA SER A 126 15.35 19.74 -14.81
C SER A 126 15.14 20.53 -16.11
N THR A 127 14.51 21.68 -16.01
CA THR A 127 14.19 22.60 -17.11
C THR A 127 15.42 23.19 -17.83
N SER A 128 16.66 22.92 -17.43
CA SER A 128 17.85 23.41 -18.15
C SER A 128 19.11 22.60 -17.92
N LYS A 129 19.73 22.11 -19.01
CA LYS A 129 21.05 21.45 -19.03
C LYS A 129 22.17 22.33 -18.45
N MET A 130 22.00 23.65 -18.49
CA MET A 130 22.97 24.63 -18.01
C MET A 130 23.05 24.71 -16.48
N GLN A 131 21.94 24.58 -15.75
CA GLN A 131 21.93 24.56 -14.29
C GLN A 131 22.52 23.27 -13.71
N LYS A 132 22.33 22.13 -14.40
CA LYS A 132 22.98 20.85 -14.09
C LYS A 132 24.50 20.90 -14.30
N PHE A 133 24.97 21.63 -15.32
CA PHE A 133 26.39 21.84 -15.58
C PHE A 133 27.06 22.73 -14.53
N PHE A 134 26.39 23.81 -14.09
CA PHE A 134 26.90 24.68 -13.01
C PHE A 134 26.93 23.98 -11.63
N ALA A 135 25.93 23.16 -11.28
CA ALA A 135 25.95 22.36 -10.06
C ALA A 135 26.99 21.21 -10.08
N TRP A 136 27.32 20.71 -11.28
CA TRP A 136 28.38 19.71 -11.50
C TRP A 136 29.78 20.29 -11.31
N ILE A 137 30.03 21.54 -11.74
CA ILE A 137 31.31 22.25 -11.58
C ILE A 137 31.57 22.66 -10.11
N GLN A 138 30.52 22.91 -9.32
CA GLN A 138 30.66 23.47 -7.97
C GLN A 138 30.67 22.43 -6.83
N GLY A 139 30.67 21.13 -7.14
CA GLY A 139 30.88 20.04 -6.17
C GLY A 139 29.79 19.87 -5.09
N ARG A 140 28.69 20.63 -5.17
CA ARG A 140 27.52 20.49 -4.29
C ARG A 140 26.30 20.19 -5.14
N ARG A 141 25.98 18.90 -5.28
CA ARG A 141 24.77 18.50 -5.98
C ARG A 141 23.57 18.69 -5.05
N PRO A 142 22.49 19.35 -5.52
CA PRO A 142 21.26 19.46 -4.76
C PRO A 142 20.58 18.09 -4.75
N GLU A 143 20.75 17.36 -3.66
CA GLU A 143 19.74 16.40 -3.20
C GLU A 143 18.49 17.22 -2.84
N TYR A 144 17.29 16.63 -2.93
CA TYR A 144 16.14 17.26 -2.26
C TYR A 144 16.55 17.46 -0.80
N ILE A 145 16.56 18.71 -0.36
CA ILE A 145 17.00 19.12 0.99
C ILE A 145 16.20 18.37 2.05
N ASP A 146 15.01 17.86 1.70
CA ASP A 146 14.31 16.84 2.45
C ASP A 146 13.33 16.05 1.54
N PRO A 147 13.47 14.73 1.35
CA PRO A 147 12.46 13.93 0.64
C PRO A 147 11.08 13.95 1.32
N ARG A 148 10.98 14.39 2.58
CA ARG A 148 9.70 14.60 3.29
C ARG A 148 8.84 15.71 2.68
N VAL A 149 9.42 16.60 1.87
CA VAL A 149 8.65 17.62 1.11
C VAL A 149 7.70 16.97 0.10
N LEU A 150 8.03 15.78 -0.43
CA LEU A 150 7.16 15.05 -1.35
C LEU A 150 5.83 14.61 -0.72
N ALA A 151 5.80 14.47 0.62
CA ALA A 151 4.61 14.08 1.37
C ALA A 151 3.68 15.27 1.68
N HIS A 152 4.19 16.50 1.71
CA HIS A 152 3.47 17.68 2.21
C HIS A 152 2.67 18.45 1.14
N GLY A 153 2.76 18.09 -0.14
CA GLY A 153 1.94 18.67 -1.22
C GLY A 153 2.23 20.13 -1.60
N GLU A 154 2.80 20.94 -0.71
CA GLU A 154 3.30 22.29 -1.01
C GLU A 154 4.49 22.24 -1.98
N GLY A 155 4.41 22.98 -3.09
CA GLY A 155 5.43 22.99 -4.14
C GLY A 155 5.17 22.05 -5.32
N ARG A 156 3.96 21.46 -5.44
CA ARG A 156 3.50 20.74 -6.65
C ARG A 156 3.29 21.64 -7.88
N GLU A 157 3.80 22.85 -7.87
CA GLU A 157 3.70 23.79 -8.98
C GLU A 157 4.90 23.59 -9.92
N VAL A 158 4.61 22.88 -11.02
CA VAL A 158 5.36 22.91 -12.29
C VAL A 158 6.79 22.37 -12.25
N THR A 159 6.96 21.08 -11.95
CA THR A 159 8.12 20.32 -12.43
C THR A 159 7.66 19.15 -13.29
N ARG A 160 8.10 19.11 -14.54
CA ARG A 160 7.89 17.94 -15.40
C ARG A 160 8.61 16.76 -14.75
N VAL A 161 7.94 15.62 -14.64
CA VAL A 161 8.51 14.39 -14.08
C VAL A 161 8.58 13.32 -15.16
N ARG A 162 9.67 12.55 -15.15
CA ARG A 162 9.83 11.37 -15.99
C ARG A 162 9.59 10.14 -15.15
N SER A 163 8.74 9.23 -15.63
CA SER A 163 8.60 7.91 -15.01
C SER A 163 9.85 7.08 -15.32
N GLN A 164 10.44 6.48 -14.29
CA GLN A 164 11.67 5.69 -14.38
C GLN A 164 11.44 4.19 -14.16
N GLY A 165 10.20 3.79 -13.90
CA GLY A 165 9.84 2.40 -13.63
C GLY A 165 8.93 2.25 -12.41
N PHE A 166 8.99 1.09 -11.76
CA PHE A 166 8.09 0.74 -10.67
C PHE A 166 8.80 0.07 -9.50
N LEU A 167 8.27 0.26 -8.29
CA LEU A 167 8.68 -0.46 -7.09
C LEU A 167 7.51 -1.32 -6.59
N ASN A 168 7.79 -2.59 -6.33
CA ASN A 168 6.84 -3.56 -5.82
C ASN A 168 7.04 -3.71 -4.30
N LEU A 169 5.98 -3.42 -3.55
CA LEU A 169 5.93 -3.45 -2.10
C LEU A 169 4.84 -4.43 -1.66
N ASN A 170 5.02 -4.99 -0.47
CA ASN A 170 4.01 -5.82 0.16
C ASN A 170 3.91 -5.40 1.64
N PHE A 171 2.69 -5.21 2.12
CA PHE A 171 2.39 -4.79 3.48
C PHE A 171 1.31 -5.67 4.07
N ASN A 172 1.44 -5.98 5.35
CA ASN A 172 0.40 -6.51 6.20
C ASN A 172 0.07 -5.45 7.24
N ILE A 173 -1.16 -4.95 7.19
CA ILE A 173 -1.62 -3.87 8.05
C ILE A 173 -2.47 -4.44 9.17
N VAL A 174 -2.14 -4.08 10.40
CA VAL A 174 -2.90 -4.43 11.59
C VAL A 174 -3.30 -3.15 12.31
N THR A 175 -4.59 -2.99 12.56
CA THR A 175 -5.12 -1.85 13.33
C THR A 175 -5.72 -2.32 14.64
N LYS A 176 -5.48 -1.61 15.73
CA LYS A 176 -6.08 -1.87 17.05
C LYS A 176 -6.88 -0.67 17.52
N ASP A 177 -8.03 -0.92 18.14
CA ASP A 177 -8.88 0.09 18.80
C ASP A 177 -9.49 1.18 17.90
N MET A 178 -9.27 1.15 16.57
CA MET A 178 -9.93 2.04 15.59
C MET A 178 -11.46 2.11 15.75
N ARG A 179 -12.12 0.96 15.93
CA ARG A 179 -13.59 0.89 16.10
C ARG A 179 -14.08 1.55 17.40
N LYS A 180 -13.25 1.57 18.45
CA LYS A 180 -13.62 2.23 19.72
C LYS A 180 -13.73 3.75 19.57
N LEU A 181 -13.01 4.30 18.59
CA LEU A 181 -13.06 5.72 18.23
C LEU A 181 -14.05 6.01 17.10
N GLY A 182 -14.88 5.03 16.70
CA GLY A 182 -15.93 5.18 15.70
C GLY A 182 -15.49 4.95 14.25
N TYR A 183 -14.24 4.54 14.00
CA TYR A 183 -13.76 4.28 12.63
C TYR A 183 -14.11 2.87 12.15
N VAL A 184 -14.66 2.78 10.93
CA VAL A 184 -14.98 1.50 10.27
C VAL A 184 -13.71 0.94 9.63
N THR A 185 -13.39 -0.31 9.94
CA THR A 185 -12.28 -1.06 9.32
C THR A 185 -12.89 -2.11 8.40
N THR A 186 -12.61 -2.03 7.10
CA THR A 186 -13.00 -3.09 6.16
C THR A 186 -12.05 -4.26 6.37
N THR A 187 -12.45 -5.24 7.18
CA THR A 187 -11.74 -6.51 7.23
C THR A 187 -11.93 -7.22 5.89
N GLY A 188 -10.83 -7.60 5.24
CA GLY A 188 -10.83 -8.39 4.00
C GLY A 188 -11.50 -9.78 4.10
N GLU A 189 -12.22 -10.06 5.18
CA GLU A 189 -12.95 -11.31 5.45
C GLU A 189 -14.49 -11.15 5.31
N SER A 190 -15.00 -9.99 4.90
CA SER A 190 -16.45 -9.71 4.89
C SER A 190 -17.16 -9.81 3.52
N SER A 191 -16.47 -10.25 2.47
CA SER A 191 -17.06 -10.32 1.11
C SER A 191 -17.77 -11.65 0.84
N SER A 192 -17.27 -12.78 1.33
CA SER A 192 -17.80 -14.11 1.03
C SER A 192 -18.97 -14.51 1.93
N ALA A 193 -18.92 -14.18 3.22
CA ALA A 193 -19.98 -14.52 4.17
C ALA A 193 -21.27 -13.69 3.96
N ASN A 194 -21.16 -12.44 3.50
CA ASN A 194 -22.34 -11.62 3.21
C ASN A 194 -23.04 -12.03 1.92
N ILE A 195 -22.31 -12.50 0.89
CA ILE A 195 -22.91 -12.97 -0.36
C ILE A 195 -23.64 -14.29 -0.15
N SER A 196 -23.08 -15.22 0.65
CA SER A 196 -23.76 -16.49 0.96
C SER A 196 -25.04 -16.26 1.77
N ASN A 197 -25.00 -15.34 2.74
CA ASN A 197 -26.18 -15.02 3.55
C ASN A 197 -27.26 -14.33 2.71
N GLN A 198 -26.89 -13.40 1.82
CA GLN A 198 -27.85 -12.75 0.91
C GLN A 198 -28.43 -13.72 -0.12
N MET A 199 -27.64 -14.62 -0.72
CA MET A 199 -28.17 -15.65 -1.65
C MET A 199 -29.14 -16.60 -0.96
N THR A 200 -28.86 -16.98 0.29
CA THR A 200 -29.74 -17.88 1.06
C THR A 200 -31.06 -17.19 1.39
N GLU A 201 -31.02 -15.90 1.75
CA GLU A 201 -32.21 -15.10 2.07
C GLU A 201 -33.08 -14.82 0.83
N ILE A 202 -32.45 -14.56 -0.33
CA ILE A 202 -33.16 -14.42 -1.62
C ILE A 202 -33.84 -15.72 -2.01
N ASN A 203 -33.17 -16.87 -1.87
CA ASN A 203 -33.76 -18.17 -2.21
C ASN A 203 -34.95 -18.50 -1.32
N ASN A 204 -34.85 -18.26 -0.01
CA ASN A 204 -35.95 -18.50 0.94
C ASN A 204 -37.16 -17.58 0.68
N THR A 205 -36.91 -16.31 0.37
CA THR A 205 -37.97 -15.34 0.04
C THR A 205 -38.65 -15.69 -1.29
N THR A 206 -37.88 -16.15 -2.27
CA THR A 206 -38.43 -16.57 -3.58
C THR A 206 -39.29 -17.83 -3.44
N LEU A 207 -38.85 -18.81 -2.63
CA LEU A 207 -39.63 -20.02 -2.33
C LEU A 207 -40.90 -19.71 -1.55
N ALA A 208 -40.84 -18.80 -0.56
CA ALA A 208 -42.02 -18.33 0.18
C ALA A 208 -43.04 -17.60 -0.72
N ASN A 209 -42.56 -16.81 -1.68
CA ASN A 209 -43.43 -16.11 -2.63
C ASN A 209 -44.06 -17.07 -3.65
N LEU A 210 -43.33 -18.09 -4.11
CA LEU A 210 -43.85 -19.11 -5.03
C LEU A 210 -44.89 -20.00 -4.36
N THR A 211 -44.67 -20.41 -3.11
CA THR A 211 -45.65 -21.18 -2.32
C THR A 211 -46.94 -20.38 -2.08
N GLN A 212 -46.85 -19.07 -1.83
CA GLN A 212 -48.03 -18.20 -1.68
C GLN A 212 -48.77 -17.93 -3.00
N THR A 213 -48.05 -17.79 -4.12
CA THR A 213 -48.66 -17.39 -5.41
C THR A 213 -49.27 -18.56 -6.18
N LEU A 214 -48.69 -19.76 -6.04
CA LEU A 214 -49.10 -20.95 -6.81
C LEU A 214 -49.81 -22.01 -5.96
N GLY A 215 -49.96 -21.81 -4.65
CA GLY A 215 -50.59 -22.77 -3.74
C GLY A 215 -49.87 -24.12 -3.66
N PHE A 216 -48.61 -24.19 -4.09
CA PHE A 216 -47.88 -25.45 -4.20
C PHE A 216 -47.32 -25.85 -2.83
N ASN A 217 -47.87 -26.89 -2.22
CA ASN A 217 -47.36 -27.47 -0.98
C ASN A 217 -46.40 -28.63 -1.31
N PRO A 218 -45.08 -28.50 -1.09
CA PRO A 218 -44.10 -29.51 -1.52
C PRO A 218 -44.29 -30.88 -0.83
N GLU A 219 -45.02 -30.97 0.28
CA GLU A 219 -45.28 -32.23 0.98
C GLU A 219 -46.41 -33.09 0.37
N GLN A 220 -47.15 -32.62 -0.64
CA GLN A 220 -48.30 -33.37 -1.21
C GLN A 220 -48.00 -34.18 -2.49
N SER A 221 -46.76 -34.20 -2.98
CA SER A 221 -46.45 -34.80 -4.29
C SER A 221 -46.12 -36.30 -4.30
N TYR A 222 -46.23 -37.00 -3.17
CA TYR A 222 -46.02 -38.46 -3.10
C TYR A 222 -47.27 -39.22 -2.63
N VAL A 223 -48.25 -39.40 -3.52
CA VAL A 223 -49.15 -40.56 -3.45
C VAL A 223 -49.26 -41.15 -4.85
N GLY A 224 -48.34 -42.07 -5.17
CA GLY A 224 -48.34 -42.81 -6.43
C GLY A 224 -49.56 -43.73 -6.52
N GLN A 225 -50.40 -43.53 -7.53
CA GLN A 225 -51.40 -44.53 -7.93
C GLN A 225 -50.71 -45.67 -8.68
N THR A 226 -50.84 -46.88 -8.14
CA THR A 226 -50.47 -48.14 -8.82
C THR A 226 -51.57 -48.49 -9.85
N PRO A 227 -51.24 -48.77 -11.12
CA PRO A 227 -52.23 -49.32 -12.04
C PRO A 227 -52.38 -50.82 -11.82
N ARG A 228 -53.63 -51.29 -11.79
CA ARG A 228 -53.99 -52.70 -11.89
C ARG A 228 -54.13 -53.12 -13.36
N PHE A 229 -53.72 -54.37 -13.58
CA PHE A 229 -53.78 -55.22 -14.79
C PHE A 229 -52.65 -55.05 -15.79
#